data_AF-A0A662VDX1-F1
#
_entry.id   AF-A0A662VDX1-F1
#
_cell.length_a   1.000
_cell.length_b   1.000
_cell.length_c   1.000
_cell.angle_alpha   90.00
_cell.angle_beta   90.00
_cell.angle_gamma   90.00
#
_symmetry.space_group_name_H-M   'P 1'
#
loop_
_entity.id
_entity.type
_entity.pdbx_description
1 polymer ?
#
loop_
_entity_poly.entity_id
_entity_poly.type
_entity_poly.pdbx_seq_one_letter_code
_entity_poly.pdbx_strand_id
1 'polypeptide(L)'
;MGNWILRWNFDKATYSPGEIATISFWIENTSDTYLYFSDFEIEFDFGTYSVESISGQISPKSNIFLGRARILLPKGVVGRRLFIVRHRVHEYINGTWVDVGVTKYDKKFVLNVYPRPFYKIFISRGLRIEDRAVGDPIVEMIKEWGFETVTIGIERHVPEEQVPITVREEIQKCDAIIAIATPRHLDALTGLWRTLEWLYSETGIAYGLNKPMLILKDKRVSLGGLPSYLTTYKCAPLIEFDPYNLEELRAKLAAVMPSFREWIETRRRQEFFEIIGRLIVGGLAVLGLIALPGIIGSVLGSSKK
;
A
#
# COMPACT_ATOMS: atom_id res chain seq x y z
N MET A 1 21.69 -28.17 -3.22
CA MET A 1 21.94 -26.75 -3.55
C MET A 1 22.48 -26.73 -4.96
N GLY A 2 21.87 -25.97 -5.87
CA GLY A 2 22.26 -25.98 -7.29
C GLY A 2 23.66 -25.43 -7.53
N ASN A 3 24.34 -25.91 -8.57
CA ASN A 3 25.66 -25.44 -9.00
C ASN A 3 25.55 -24.18 -9.89
N TRP A 4 24.75 -23.21 -9.46
CA TRP A 4 24.54 -21.94 -10.15
C TRP A 4 24.18 -20.81 -9.19
N ILE A 5 24.44 -19.58 -9.60
CA ILE A 5 24.10 -18.36 -8.86
C ILE A 5 23.25 -17.47 -9.77
N LEU A 6 22.00 -17.23 -9.35
CA LEU A 6 21.10 -16.31 -10.01
C LEU A 6 21.26 -14.90 -9.41
N ARG A 7 21.46 -13.91 -10.26
CA ARG A 7 21.52 -12.49 -9.90
C ARG A 7 20.46 -11.73 -10.69
N TRP A 8 19.90 -10.67 -10.11
CA TRP A 8 18.94 -9.82 -10.80
C TRP A 8 19.07 -8.37 -10.37
N ASN A 9 18.58 -7.47 -11.21
CA ASN A 9 18.50 -6.06 -10.91
C ASN A 9 17.28 -5.43 -11.59
N PHE A 10 16.60 -4.56 -10.85
CA PHE A 10 15.58 -3.66 -11.40
C PHE A 10 16.24 -2.43 -12.03
N ASP A 11 15.65 -1.88 -13.09
CA ASP A 11 16.18 -0.68 -13.75
C ASP A 11 16.09 0.57 -12.87
N LYS A 12 15.15 0.60 -11.92
CA LYS A 12 14.99 1.65 -10.90
C LYS A 12 14.89 1.06 -9.49
N ALA A 13 15.30 1.86 -8.50
CA ALA A 13 15.13 1.52 -7.08
C ALA A 13 13.68 1.67 -6.57
N THR A 14 12.85 2.46 -7.26
CA THR A 14 11.46 2.75 -6.91
C THR A 14 10.66 3.10 -8.15
N TYR A 15 9.40 2.66 -8.19
CA TYR A 15 8.46 2.89 -9.27
C TYR A 15 7.21 3.61 -8.76
N SER A 16 6.44 4.20 -9.66
CA SER A 16 5.07 4.66 -9.39
C SER A 16 4.04 3.64 -9.87
N PRO A 17 2.85 3.56 -9.26
CA PRO A 17 1.78 2.71 -9.77
C PRO A 17 1.44 3.06 -11.22
N GLY A 18 1.15 2.05 -12.04
CA GLY A 18 0.92 2.22 -13.48
C GLY A 18 2.20 2.22 -14.33
N GLU A 19 3.39 2.34 -13.74
CA GLU A 19 4.65 2.22 -14.48
C GLU A 19 4.96 0.77 -14.88
N ILE A 20 5.88 0.62 -15.83
CA ILE A 20 6.46 -0.67 -16.20
C ILE A 20 7.80 -0.81 -15.47
N ALA A 21 7.89 -1.81 -14.57
CA ALA A 21 9.15 -2.20 -13.94
C ALA A 21 9.89 -3.19 -14.83
N THR A 22 11.19 -2.97 -15.06
CA THR A 22 12.02 -3.88 -15.84
C THR A 22 13.03 -4.55 -14.92
N ILE A 23 13.00 -5.88 -14.87
CA ILE A 23 13.95 -6.69 -14.13
C ILE A 23 14.78 -7.50 -15.09
N SER A 24 16.09 -7.47 -14.90
CA SER A 24 17.09 -8.19 -15.69
C SER A 24 17.72 -9.29 -14.85
N PHE A 25 17.98 -10.44 -15.46
CA PHE A 25 18.56 -11.61 -14.80
C PHE A 25 19.90 -12.00 -15.43
N TRP A 26 20.84 -12.38 -14.58
CA TRP A 26 22.12 -12.98 -14.93
C TRP A 26 22.29 -14.28 -14.18
N ILE A 27 22.96 -15.22 -14.82
CA ILE A 27 23.22 -16.53 -14.24
C ILE A 27 24.70 -16.84 -14.35
N GLU A 28 25.27 -17.24 -13.23
CA GLU A 28 26.62 -17.78 -13.14
C GLU A 28 26.52 -19.29 -12.97
N ASN A 29 26.97 -20.04 -13.97
CA ASN A 29 27.08 -21.49 -13.90
C ASN A 29 28.39 -21.85 -13.19
N THR A 30 28.29 -22.37 -11.97
CA THR A 30 29.48 -22.76 -11.16
C THR A 30 29.84 -24.23 -11.34
N SER A 31 29.04 -24.99 -12.11
CA SER A 31 29.28 -26.41 -12.41
C SER A 31 30.34 -26.62 -13.49
N ASP A 32 30.63 -27.89 -13.76
CA ASP A 32 31.48 -28.34 -14.87
C ASP A 32 30.65 -28.83 -16.08
N THR A 33 29.32 -28.70 -16.04
CA THR A 33 28.38 -29.13 -17.09
C THR A 33 27.61 -27.95 -17.67
N TYR A 34 26.99 -28.15 -18.85
CA TYR A 34 26.12 -27.13 -19.42
C TYR A 34 24.79 -27.08 -18.67
N LEU A 35 24.26 -25.87 -18.50
CA LEU A 35 22.94 -25.65 -17.92
C LEU A 35 21.96 -25.11 -18.96
N TYR A 36 20.68 -25.38 -18.75
CA TYR A 36 19.59 -24.78 -19.52
C TYR A 36 18.44 -24.45 -18.58
N PHE A 37 17.90 -23.24 -18.69
CA PHE A 37 16.82 -22.74 -17.83
C PHE A 37 15.54 -22.63 -18.65
N SER A 38 14.42 -23.04 -18.06
CA SER A 38 13.08 -23.01 -18.66
C SER A 38 12.05 -22.64 -17.60
N ASP A 39 10.81 -22.36 -18.02
CA ASP A 39 9.69 -22.03 -17.13
C ASP A 39 10.03 -20.92 -16.12
N PHE A 40 10.73 -19.89 -16.59
CA PHE A 40 11.23 -18.81 -15.73
C PHE A 40 10.14 -17.78 -15.47
N GLU A 41 9.72 -17.67 -14.21
CA GLU A 41 8.58 -16.88 -13.76
C GLU A 41 8.94 -16.04 -12.53
N ILE A 42 8.29 -14.88 -12.44
CA ILE A 42 8.29 -14.01 -11.27
C ILE A 42 6.88 -13.93 -10.74
N GLU A 43 6.69 -14.26 -9.48
CA GLU A 43 5.38 -14.28 -8.83
C GLU A 43 5.29 -13.14 -7.82
N PHE A 44 4.31 -12.26 -8.02
CA PHE A 44 3.89 -11.22 -7.08
C PHE A 44 2.52 -11.57 -6.50
N ASP A 45 2.15 -10.86 -5.44
CA ASP A 45 0.80 -10.85 -4.87
C ASP A 45 -0.28 -10.33 -5.86
N PHE A 46 0.10 -9.63 -6.93
CA PHE A 46 -0.80 -9.13 -7.98
C PHE A 46 -0.67 -9.84 -9.33
N GLY A 47 0.13 -10.90 -9.45
CA GLY A 47 0.21 -11.70 -10.67
C GLY A 47 1.58 -12.31 -10.95
N THR A 48 1.61 -13.19 -11.95
CA THR A 48 2.79 -13.92 -12.38
C THR A 48 3.25 -13.43 -13.75
N TYR A 49 4.56 -13.23 -13.91
CA TYR A 49 5.18 -12.68 -15.11
C TYR A 49 6.26 -13.64 -15.61
N SER A 50 6.14 -14.08 -16.86
CA SER A 50 7.19 -14.86 -17.52
C SER A 50 8.38 -13.96 -17.87
N VAL A 51 9.58 -14.50 -17.71
CA VAL A 51 10.82 -13.84 -18.13
C VAL A 51 11.07 -14.18 -19.59
N GLU A 52 11.21 -13.16 -20.43
CA GLU A 52 11.67 -13.32 -21.80
C GLU A 52 13.16 -13.71 -21.75
N SER A 53 13.43 -15.02 -21.73
CA SER A 53 14.78 -15.55 -21.72
C SER A 53 15.42 -15.40 -23.10
N ILE A 54 16.64 -14.86 -23.14
CA ILE A 54 17.43 -14.71 -24.37
C ILE A 54 18.40 -15.88 -24.56
N SER A 55 18.71 -16.62 -23.50
CA SER A 55 19.83 -17.56 -23.50
C SER A 55 19.42 -19.02 -23.66
N GLY A 56 20.11 -19.71 -24.59
CA GLY A 56 20.12 -21.16 -24.74
C GLY A 56 21.05 -21.84 -23.73
N GLN A 57 21.88 -22.79 -24.20
CA GLN A 57 22.81 -23.52 -23.34
C GLN A 57 23.82 -22.59 -22.66
N ILE A 58 24.03 -22.78 -21.36
CA ILE A 58 24.91 -21.98 -20.51
C ILE A 58 26.17 -22.80 -20.25
N SER A 59 27.30 -22.34 -20.78
CA SER A 59 28.57 -23.04 -20.63
C SER A 59 29.00 -23.17 -19.15
N PRO A 60 29.76 -24.23 -18.81
CA PRO A 60 30.42 -24.34 -17.50
C PRO A 60 31.25 -23.10 -17.17
N LYS A 61 31.31 -22.74 -15.88
CA LYS A 61 32.12 -21.61 -15.35
C LYS A 61 31.87 -20.27 -16.05
N SER A 62 30.69 -20.07 -16.63
CA SER A 62 30.34 -18.85 -17.35
C SER A 62 29.33 -18.00 -16.59
N ASN A 63 29.36 -16.69 -16.83
CA ASN A 63 28.35 -15.75 -16.36
C ASN A 63 27.72 -15.09 -17.58
N ILE A 64 26.41 -15.28 -17.76
CA ILE A 64 25.69 -14.75 -18.91
C ILE A 64 24.43 -14.00 -18.49
N PHE A 65 24.00 -13.09 -19.37
CA PHE A 65 22.67 -12.52 -19.30
C PHE A 65 21.64 -13.60 -19.67
N LEU A 66 20.65 -13.80 -18.80
CA LEU A 66 19.64 -14.84 -18.93
C LEU A 66 18.37 -14.33 -19.63
N GLY A 67 17.92 -13.13 -19.27
CA GLY A 67 16.67 -12.57 -19.78
C GLY A 67 16.17 -11.38 -18.99
N ARG A 68 15.03 -10.84 -19.42
CA ARG A 68 14.35 -9.75 -18.72
C ARG A 68 12.84 -9.97 -18.66
N ALA A 69 12.20 -9.37 -17.67
CA ALA A 69 10.75 -9.29 -17.56
C ALA A 69 10.33 -7.82 -17.51
N ARG A 70 9.21 -7.52 -18.16
CA ARG A 70 8.54 -6.22 -18.09
C ARG A 70 7.23 -6.39 -17.33
N ILE A 71 7.15 -5.77 -16.16
CA ILE A 71 6.05 -5.92 -15.22
C ILE A 71 5.23 -4.64 -15.24
N LEU A 72 3.99 -4.71 -15.74
CA LEU A 72 3.06 -3.57 -15.66
C LEU A 72 2.46 -3.51 -14.25
N LEU A 73 2.82 -2.46 -13.49
CA LEU A 73 2.34 -2.29 -12.13
C LEU A 73 0.88 -1.80 -12.15
N PRO A 74 -0.06 -2.51 -11.52
CA PRO A 74 -1.44 -2.03 -11.47
C PRO A 74 -1.54 -0.73 -10.65
N LYS A 75 -2.47 0.15 -11.02
CA LYS A 75 -2.62 1.49 -10.41
C LYS A 75 -2.93 1.47 -8.90
N GLY A 76 -3.51 0.37 -8.41
CA GLY A 76 -3.86 0.16 -7.00
C GLY A 76 -2.73 -0.42 -6.14
N VAL A 77 -1.58 -0.75 -6.72
CA VAL A 77 -0.47 -1.44 -6.04
C VAL A 77 0.55 -0.44 -5.55
N VAL A 78 0.74 -0.37 -4.24
CA VAL A 78 1.65 0.57 -3.57
C VAL A 78 2.49 -0.11 -2.48
N GLY A 79 3.47 0.58 -1.92
CA GLY A 79 4.33 0.09 -0.85
C GLY A 79 5.38 -0.93 -1.30
N ARG A 80 5.84 -1.74 -0.35
CA ARG A 80 6.83 -2.80 -0.58
C ARG A 80 6.13 -4.07 -1.03
N ARG A 81 6.40 -4.49 -2.27
CA ARG A 81 5.82 -5.70 -2.86
C ARG A 81 6.81 -6.83 -2.85
N LEU A 82 6.40 -7.94 -2.27
CA LEU A 82 7.22 -9.14 -2.22
C LEU A 82 7.05 -9.91 -3.52
N PHE A 83 8.14 -10.50 -4.00
CA PHE A 83 8.09 -11.43 -5.11
C PHE A 83 9.00 -12.63 -4.90
N ILE A 84 8.67 -13.68 -5.63
CA ILE A 84 9.39 -14.95 -5.68
C ILE A 84 9.84 -15.16 -7.11
N VAL A 85 11.01 -15.77 -7.27
CA VAL A 85 11.50 -16.23 -8.57
C VAL A 85 11.42 -17.75 -8.63
N ARG A 86 10.82 -18.27 -9.70
CA ARG A 86 10.70 -19.70 -9.99
C ARG A 86 11.28 -19.99 -11.36
N HIS A 87 12.03 -21.07 -11.48
CA HIS A 87 12.46 -21.58 -12.78
C HIS A 87 12.74 -23.08 -12.71
N ARG A 88 12.76 -23.74 -13.86
CA ARG A 88 13.19 -25.13 -14.03
C ARG A 88 14.60 -25.16 -14.62
N VAL A 89 15.45 -26.05 -14.11
CA VAL A 89 16.85 -26.18 -14.54
C VAL A 89 17.08 -27.57 -15.14
N HIS A 90 17.82 -27.61 -16.24
CA HIS A 90 18.30 -28.82 -16.87
C HIS A 90 19.82 -28.83 -16.88
N GLU A 91 20.42 -29.97 -16.58
CA GLU A 91 21.87 -30.19 -16.60
C GLU A 91 22.24 -31.16 -17.73
N TYR A 92 23.34 -30.87 -18.44
CA TYR A 92 23.82 -31.74 -19.50
C TYR A 92 24.83 -32.77 -18.97
N ILE A 93 24.38 -34.00 -18.82
CA ILE A 93 25.14 -35.11 -18.22
C ILE A 93 25.21 -36.27 -19.23
N ASN A 94 26.42 -36.78 -19.48
CA ASN A 94 26.68 -37.93 -20.35
C ASN A 94 26.01 -37.86 -21.73
N GLY A 95 25.97 -36.66 -22.33
CA GLY A 95 25.37 -36.45 -23.65
C GLY A 95 23.85 -36.24 -23.66
N THR A 96 23.21 -36.12 -22.49
CA THR A 96 21.76 -35.96 -22.35
C THR A 96 21.39 -34.80 -21.41
N TRP A 97 20.27 -34.13 -21.71
CA TRP A 97 19.68 -33.14 -20.81
C TRP A 97 18.84 -33.82 -19.74
N VAL A 98 19.17 -33.57 -18.48
CA VAL A 98 18.48 -34.12 -17.31
C VAL A 98 17.75 -32.98 -16.60
N ASP A 99 16.43 -33.11 -16.39
CA ASP A 99 15.66 -32.16 -15.58
C ASP A 99 16.06 -32.30 -14.11
N VAL A 100 16.64 -31.24 -13.56
CA VAL A 100 17.06 -31.14 -12.15
C VAL A 100 15.89 -30.71 -11.26
N GLY A 101 14.78 -30.30 -11.88
CA GLY A 101 13.55 -29.91 -11.24
C GLY A 101 13.36 -28.40 -11.12
N VAL A 102 12.33 -28.03 -10.34
CA VAL A 102 11.93 -26.64 -10.12
C VAL A 102 12.70 -26.07 -8.94
N THR A 103 13.38 -24.95 -9.18
CA THR A 103 14.02 -24.15 -8.14
C THR A 103 13.17 -22.94 -7.83
N LYS A 104 12.96 -22.70 -6.52
CA LYS A 104 12.21 -21.58 -6.00
C LYS A 104 13.10 -20.77 -5.07
N TYR A 105 13.19 -19.46 -5.31
CA TYR A 105 13.93 -18.54 -4.46
C TYR A 105 12.96 -17.90 -3.47
N ASP A 106 12.80 -18.52 -2.30
CA ASP A 106 11.90 -18.05 -1.23
C ASP A 106 12.46 -16.87 -0.42
N LYS A 107 13.65 -16.35 -0.78
CA LYS A 107 14.12 -15.06 -0.26
C LYS A 107 13.15 -14.01 -0.80
N LYS A 108 12.16 -13.62 0.01
CA LYS A 108 11.10 -12.65 -0.33
C LYS A 108 11.74 -11.34 -0.79
N PHE A 109 11.98 -11.22 -2.09
CA PHE A 109 12.60 -10.05 -2.70
C PHE A 109 11.59 -8.90 -2.73
N VAL A 110 12.08 -7.67 -2.76
CA VAL A 110 11.23 -6.49 -2.61
C VAL A 110 11.28 -5.61 -3.85
N LEU A 111 10.10 -5.18 -4.31
CA LEU A 111 9.90 -4.11 -5.27
C LEU A 111 9.22 -2.93 -4.55
N ASN A 112 9.78 -1.74 -4.67
CA ASN A 112 9.23 -0.54 -4.05
C ASN A 112 8.34 0.23 -5.04
N VAL A 113 7.05 0.38 -4.72
CA VAL A 113 6.08 1.09 -5.55
C VAL A 113 5.45 2.23 -4.76
N TYR A 114 5.87 3.46 -5.01
CA TYR A 114 5.38 4.64 -4.30
C TYR A 114 4.88 5.69 -5.30
N PRO A 115 3.62 6.13 -5.19
CA PRO A 115 3.11 7.24 -6.00
C PRO A 115 3.97 8.50 -5.83
N ARG A 116 4.18 9.23 -6.93
CA ARG A 116 4.84 10.54 -6.94
C ARG A 116 3.90 11.61 -7.53
N PRO A 117 4.06 12.89 -7.17
CA PRO A 117 4.98 13.44 -6.17
C PRO A 117 4.57 13.09 -4.72
N PHE A 118 5.45 13.27 -3.74
CA PHE A 118 5.06 13.08 -2.34
C PHE A 118 4.24 14.28 -1.85
N TYR A 119 3.15 14.04 -1.13
CA TYR A 119 2.32 15.10 -0.53
C TYR A 119 2.36 15.02 0.99
N LYS A 120 2.28 16.16 1.66
CA LYS A 120 2.24 16.24 3.12
C LYS A 120 0.80 16.20 3.61
N ILE A 121 0.46 15.22 4.45
CA ILE A 121 -0.90 15.01 4.96
C ILE A 121 -0.92 15.20 6.47
N PHE A 122 -1.85 16.02 6.94
CA PHE A 122 -2.16 16.10 8.37
C PHE A 122 -3.03 14.90 8.75
N ILE A 123 -2.64 14.15 9.78
CA ILE A 123 -3.42 13.02 10.29
C ILE A 123 -4.08 13.44 11.59
N SER A 124 -5.42 13.53 11.56
CA SER A 124 -6.21 13.72 12.77
C SER A 124 -6.54 12.36 13.37
N ARG A 125 -5.97 12.01 14.53
CA ARG A 125 -6.17 10.70 15.18
C ARG A 125 -6.00 10.75 16.69
N GLY A 126 -6.53 9.75 17.37
CA GLY A 126 -6.34 9.57 18.81
C GLY A 126 -4.91 9.20 19.19
N LEU A 127 -4.47 9.72 20.34
CA LEU A 127 -3.11 9.53 20.88
C LEU A 127 -3.02 8.43 21.95
N ARG A 128 -4.17 7.96 22.47
CA ARG A 128 -4.17 6.92 23.50
C ARG A 128 -3.86 5.56 22.88
N ILE A 129 -3.41 4.63 23.72
CA ILE A 129 -2.98 3.30 23.28
C ILE A 129 -4.09 2.57 22.51
N GLU A 130 -5.36 2.76 22.91
CA GLU A 130 -6.50 2.07 22.28
C GLU A 130 -6.76 2.59 20.87
N ASP A 131 -6.59 3.89 20.62
CA ASP A 131 -6.73 4.43 19.26
C ASP A 131 -5.52 4.10 18.44
N ARG A 132 -4.31 4.16 19.03
CA ARG A 132 -3.06 3.88 18.31
C ARG A 132 -3.00 2.43 17.83
N ALA A 133 -3.54 1.48 18.59
CA ALA A 133 -3.66 0.09 18.16
C ALA A 133 -4.40 -0.08 16.83
N VAL A 134 -5.33 0.83 16.51
CA VAL A 134 -6.08 0.85 15.24
C VAL A 134 -5.49 1.86 14.24
N GLY A 135 -5.14 3.04 14.72
CA GLY A 135 -4.71 4.18 13.92
C GLY A 135 -3.30 4.05 13.38
N ASP A 136 -2.35 3.44 14.11
CA ASP A 136 -0.98 3.25 13.63
C ASP A 136 -0.96 2.36 12.36
N PRO A 137 -1.62 1.18 12.33
CA PRO A 137 -1.75 0.39 11.10
C PRO A 137 -2.37 1.15 9.92
N ILE A 138 -3.43 1.94 10.17
CA ILE A 138 -4.09 2.73 9.12
C ILE A 138 -3.15 3.82 8.56
N VAL A 139 -2.36 4.47 9.42
CA VAL A 139 -1.38 5.47 8.99
C VAL A 139 -0.28 4.84 8.13
N GLU A 140 0.17 3.63 8.45
CA GLU A 140 1.12 2.92 7.58
C GLU A 140 0.51 2.60 6.21
N MET A 141 -0.76 2.19 6.14
CA MET A 141 -1.47 2.03 4.86
C MET A 141 -1.54 3.34 4.07
N ILE A 142 -1.76 4.48 4.74
CA ILE A 142 -1.75 5.81 4.11
C ILE A 142 -0.35 6.14 3.59
N LYS A 143 0.72 5.91 4.37
CA LYS A 143 2.10 6.20 3.95
C LYS A 143 2.53 5.41 2.72
N GLU A 144 2.04 4.18 2.53
CA GLU A 144 2.28 3.41 1.30
C GLU A 144 1.88 4.19 0.03
N TRP A 145 0.90 5.08 0.11
CA TRP A 145 0.45 5.95 -0.98
C TRP A 145 1.35 7.17 -1.25
N GLY A 146 2.57 7.19 -0.71
CA GLY A 146 3.53 8.27 -0.93
C GLY A 146 3.11 9.57 -0.25
N PHE A 147 2.63 9.46 0.99
CA PHE A 147 2.28 10.59 1.83
C PHE A 147 3.26 10.75 2.99
N GLU A 148 3.71 11.98 3.21
CA GLU A 148 4.45 12.39 4.40
C GLU A 148 3.43 12.80 5.47
N THR A 149 3.33 12.04 6.55
CA THR A 149 2.27 12.25 7.56
C THR A 149 2.73 13.10 8.73
N VAL A 150 1.85 13.97 9.23
CA VAL A 150 2.07 14.73 10.46
C VAL A 150 0.88 14.58 11.41
N THR A 151 1.15 14.09 12.61
CA THR A 151 0.24 14.12 13.78
C THR A 151 0.91 14.90 14.91
N ILE A 152 0.19 15.84 15.52
CA ILE A 152 0.68 16.49 16.75
C ILE A 152 0.59 15.49 17.92
N GLY A 153 1.67 15.34 18.66
CA GLY A 153 1.82 14.35 19.74
C GLY A 153 2.36 12.99 19.30
N ILE A 154 2.67 12.77 18.02
CA ILE A 154 3.36 11.56 17.53
C ILE A 154 4.57 11.93 16.66
N GLU A 155 4.35 12.48 15.46
CA GLU A 155 5.46 12.93 14.61
C GLU A 155 6.01 14.29 15.06
N ARG A 156 5.17 15.14 15.66
CA ARG A 156 5.58 16.46 16.17
C ARG A 156 5.11 16.67 17.60
N HIS A 157 6.05 16.83 18.52
CA HIS A 157 5.76 17.10 19.93
C HIS A 157 5.93 18.58 20.24
N VAL A 158 4.96 19.17 20.94
CA VAL A 158 4.97 20.57 21.40
C VAL A 158 4.37 20.65 22.80
N PRO A 159 4.69 21.70 23.59
CA PRO A 159 4.03 21.97 24.87
C PRO A 159 2.50 22.10 24.70
N GLU A 160 1.74 21.70 25.71
CA GLU A 160 0.27 21.63 25.65
C GLU A 160 -0.37 22.98 25.30
N GLU A 161 0.19 24.08 25.80
CA GLU A 161 -0.29 25.44 25.56
C GLU A 161 -0.14 25.87 24.09
N GLN A 162 0.81 25.25 23.37
CA GLN A 162 1.09 25.56 21.96
C GLN A 162 0.37 24.62 20.99
N VAL A 163 -0.29 23.58 21.49
CA VAL A 163 -0.96 22.58 20.63
C VAL A 163 -1.98 23.24 19.71
N PRO A 164 -2.92 24.09 20.15
CA PRO A 164 -3.94 24.66 19.26
C PRO A 164 -3.36 25.49 18.11
N ILE A 165 -2.32 26.29 18.41
CA ILE A 165 -1.64 27.14 17.42
C ILE A 165 -0.88 26.24 16.42
N THR A 166 -0.13 25.27 16.93
CA THR A 166 0.67 24.35 16.11
C THR A 166 -0.20 23.50 15.20
N VAL A 167 -1.34 23.01 15.69
CA VAL A 167 -2.31 22.25 14.88
C VAL A 167 -2.76 23.07 13.68
N ARG A 168 -3.16 24.32 13.89
CA ARG A 168 -3.59 25.20 12.80
C ARG A 168 -2.48 25.44 11.79
N GLU A 169 -1.26 25.73 12.25
CA GLU A 169 -0.11 25.96 11.38
C GLU A 169 0.25 24.73 10.55
N GLU A 170 0.24 23.54 11.14
CA GLU A 170 0.57 22.32 10.42
C GLU A 170 -0.52 21.94 9.41
N ILE A 171 -1.80 22.09 9.75
CA ILE A 171 -2.90 21.89 8.77
C ILE A 171 -2.74 22.87 7.60
N GLN A 172 -2.34 24.12 7.85
CA GLN A 172 -2.12 25.10 6.79
C GLN A 172 -0.98 24.70 5.85
N LYS A 173 0.12 24.16 6.40
CA LYS A 173 1.30 23.68 5.65
C LYS A 173 1.08 22.36 4.92
N CYS A 174 0.14 21.53 5.36
CA CYS A 174 -0.18 20.26 4.72
C CYS A 174 -1.03 20.46 3.46
N ASP A 175 -0.92 19.53 2.51
CA ASP A 175 -1.65 19.55 1.25
C ASP A 175 -3.12 19.14 1.43
N ALA A 176 -3.38 18.26 2.40
CA ALA A 176 -4.69 17.73 2.77
C ALA A 176 -4.71 17.17 4.20
N ILE A 177 -5.90 16.75 4.64
CA ILE A 177 -6.13 16.10 5.93
C ILE A 177 -6.77 14.72 5.75
N ILE A 178 -6.35 13.76 6.58
CA ILE A 178 -7.08 12.50 6.77
C ILE A 178 -7.40 12.35 8.25
N ALA A 179 -8.68 12.20 8.58
CA ALA A 179 -9.14 12.04 9.95
C ALA A 179 -9.55 10.59 10.23
N ILE A 180 -9.10 10.02 11.34
CA ILE A 180 -9.39 8.65 11.77
C ILE A 180 -10.27 8.72 13.03
N ALA A 181 -11.55 8.45 12.86
CA ALA A 181 -12.54 8.49 13.92
C ALA A 181 -12.68 7.11 14.59
N THR A 182 -12.01 6.93 15.73
CA THR A 182 -12.14 5.76 16.61
C THR A 182 -13.17 6.00 17.73
N PRO A 183 -13.77 4.94 18.31
CA PRO A 183 -14.69 5.06 19.44
C PRO A 183 -13.99 5.59 20.70
N ARG A 184 -14.63 6.55 21.40
CA ARG A 184 -14.11 7.13 22.65
C ARG A 184 -15.06 7.02 23.82
N HIS A 185 -16.24 7.58 23.67
CA HIS A 185 -17.24 7.65 24.72
C HIS A 185 -18.54 7.08 24.19
N LEU A 186 -19.08 6.09 24.91
CA LEU A 186 -20.45 5.66 24.67
C LEU A 186 -21.37 6.73 25.25
N ASP A 187 -22.15 7.37 24.39
CA ASP A 187 -23.15 8.32 24.82
C ASP A 187 -24.29 7.55 25.52
N ALA A 188 -24.44 7.78 26.82
CA ALA A 188 -25.43 7.08 27.64
C ALA A 188 -26.89 7.38 27.23
N LEU A 189 -27.15 8.49 26.53
CA LEU A 189 -28.49 8.87 26.09
C LEU A 189 -28.86 8.26 24.74
N THR A 190 -27.91 8.17 23.83
CA THR A 190 -28.15 7.67 22.46
C THR A 190 -27.72 6.22 22.25
N GLY A 191 -26.90 5.67 23.16
CA GLY A 191 -26.29 4.34 23.02
C GLY A 191 -25.25 4.26 21.89
N LEU A 192 -24.83 5.39 21.34
CA LEU A 192 -23.90 5.46 20.21
C LEU A 192 -22.50 5.83 20.68
N TRP A 193 -21.47 5.27 20.02
CA TRP A 193 -20.10 5.68 20.28
C TRP A 193 -19.79 7.03 19.62
N ARG A 194 -19.32 7.98 20.41
CA ARG A 194 -18.77 9.26 19.93
C ARG A 194 -17.26 9.13 19.73
N THR A 195 -16.72 9.92 18.81
CA THR A 195 -15.28 10.03 18.56
C THR A 195 -14.63 11.16 19.35
N LEU A 196 -13.34 11.40 19.10
CA LEU A 196 -12.50 12.43 19.69
C LEU A 196 -13.07 13.82 19.38
N GLU A 197 -13.21 14.68 20.38
CA GLU A 197 -13.68 16.06 20.17
C GLU A 197 -12.75 16.85 19.24
N TRP A 198 -11.44 16.58 19.34
CA TRP A 198 -10.41 17.22 18.55
C TRP A 198 -10.50 16.92 17.04
N LEU A 199 -11.15 15.81 16.66
CA LEU A 199 -11.40 15.51 15.25
C LEU A 199 -12.30 16.57 14.60
N TYR A 200 -13.28 17.10 15.33
CA TYR A 200 -14.19 18.14 14.82
C TYR A 200 -13.49 19.48 14.62
N SER A 201 -12.59 19.86 15.54
CA SER A 201 -11.84 21.12 15.40
C SER A 201 -10.87 21.06 14.23
N GLU A 202 -10.12 19.99 14.05
CA GLU A 202 -9.15 19.83 12.97
C GLU A 202 -9.80 19.74 11.60
N THR A 203 -10.86 18.94 11.48
CA THR A 203 -11.64 18.85 10.23
C THR A 203 -12.34 20.18 9.92
N GLY A 204 -12.80 20.92 10.94
CA GLY A 204 -13.36 22.26 10.79
C GLY A 204 -12.34 23.29 10.28
N ILE A 205 -11.11 23.29 10.82
CA ILE A 205 -10.01 24.14 10.35
C ILE A 205 -9.68 23.82 8.89
N ALA A 206 -9.50 22.53 8.56
CA ALA A 206 -9.17 22.10 7.21
C ALA A 206 -10.27 22.48 6.20
N TYR A 207 -11.54 22.34 6.60
CA TYR A 207 -12.68 22.79 5.81
C TYR A 207 -12.65 24.31 5.56
N GLY A 208 -12.43 25.11 6.60
CA GLY A 208 -12.31 26.57 6.47
C GLY A 208 -11.15 27.01 5.57
N LEU A 209 -10.11 26.19 5.46
CA LEU A 209 -8.96 26.39 4.57
C LEU A 209 -9.14 25.76 3.18
N ASN A 210 -10.32 25.18 2.89
CA ASN A 210 -10.63 24.48 1.64
C ASN A 210 -9.61 23.39 1.27
N LYS A 211 -9.11 22.67 2.29
CA LYS A 211 -8.19 21.55 2.10
C LYS A 211 -8.96 20.29 1.69
N PRO A 212 -8.42 19.46 0.77
CA PRO A 212 -8.90 18.10 0.56
C PRO A 212 -8.90 17.33 1.87
N MET A 213 -9.96 16.55 2.06
CA MET A 213 -10.24 15.90 3.33
C MET A 213 -10.84 14.53 3.08
N LEU A 214 -10.37 13.53 3.83
CA LEU A 214 -10.95 12.18 3.90
C LEU A 214 -11.16 11.81 5.38
N ILE A 215 -12.32 11.26 5.70
CA ILE A 215 -12.67 10.79 7.05
C ILE A 215 -12.79 9.27 7.02
N LEU A 216 -11.96 8.59 7.80
CA LEU A 216 -12.04 7.16 8.05
C LEU A 216 -12.80 6.96 9.36
N LYS A 217 -14.00 6.38 9.29
CA LYS A 217 -14.88 6.21 10.44
C LYS A 217 -14.96 4.75 10.85
N ASP A 218 -14.65 4.45 12.11
CA ASP A 218 -15.00 3.13 12.67
C ASP A 218 -16.53 2.96 12.57
N LYS A 219 -16.99 1.82 12.04
CA LYS A 219 -18.42 1.54 11.83
C LYS A 219 -19.28 1.69 13.09
N ARG A 220 -18.66 1.55 14.29
CA ARG A 220 -19.34 1.69 15.59
C ARG A 220 -19.56 3.15 15.99
N VAL A 221 -18.81 4.07 15.38
CA VAL A 221 -18.86 5.50 15.69
C VAL A 221 -20.02 6.18 14.97
N SER A 222 -20.74 7.01 15.72
CA SER A 222 -21.63 8.02 15.20
C SER A 222 -20.91 9.38 15.21
N LEU A 223 -20.77 9.98 14.04
CA LEU A 223 -20.23 11.33 13.88
C LEU A 223 -21.35 12.35 14.06
N GLY A 224 -21.95 12.39 15.26
CA GLY A 224 -22.89 13.46 15.61
C GLY A 224 -22.16 14.80 15.69
N GLY A 225 -22.73 15.87 15.13
CA GLY A 225 -22.16 17.22 15.23
C GLY A 225 -21.09 17.57 14.18
N LEU A 226 -20.76 16.66 13.25
CA LEU A 226 -20.17 17.11 11.98
C LEU A 226 -21.20 18.02 11.32
N PRO A 227 -20.83 19.23 10.89
CA PRO A 227 -21.81 20.15 10.36
C PRO A 227 -22.60 19.53 9.22
N SER A 228 -23.90 19.78 9.17
CA SER A 228 -24.79 19.34 8.10
C SER A 228 -24.32 19.81 6.70
N TYR A 229 -23.34 20.71 6.60
CA TYR A 229 -22.69 21.06 5.35
C TYR A 229 -21.82 19.92 4.78
N LEU A 230 -21.27 19.02 5.61
CA LEU A 230 -20.59 17.81 5.14
C LEU A 230 -21.60 16.81 4.54
N THR A 231 -22.85 16.84 5.00
CA THR A 231 -23.99 16.17 4.35
C THR A 231 -24.57 16.96 3.16
N THR A 232 -24.23 18.25 2.99
CA THR A 232 -24.58 19.05 1.79
C THR A 232 -23.74 18.66 0.57
N TYR A 233 -22.56 18.06 0.78
CA TYR A 233 -21.93 17.25 -0.25
C TYR A 233 -22.80 16.02 -0.47
N LYS A 234 -23.28 15.78 -1.70
CA LYS A 234 -24.11 14.61 -2.05
C LYS A 234 -23.53 13.27 -1.56
N CYS A 235 -22.22 13.21 -1.28
CA CYS A 235 -21.57 12.21 -0.44
C CYS A 235 -20.57 12.92 0.48
N ALA A 236 -20.54 12.65 1.78
CA ALA A 236 -19.43 13.07 2.64
C ALA A 236 -18.15 12.34 2.21
N PRO A 237 -16.93 12.93 2.31
CA PRO A 237 -15.69 12.26 1.95
C PRO A 237 -15.30 11.25 3.04
N LEU A 238 -16.13 10.22 3.21
CA LEU A 238 -16.14 9.34 4.36
C LEU A 238 -16.07 7.88 3.91
N ILE A 239 -15.22 7.12 4.58
CA ILE A 239 -15.10 5.67 4.41
C ILE A 239 -15.28 5.02 5.77
N GLU A 240 -16.21 4.07 5.85
CA GLU A 240 -16.36 3.25 7.04
C GLU A 240 -15.38 2.08 7.05
N PHE A 241 -14.85 1.77 8.23
CA PHE A 241 -13.96 0.63 8.43
C PHE A 241 -14.35 -0.19 9.66
N ASP A 242 -13.97 -1.47 9.61
CA ASP A 242 -14.02 -2.37 10.76
C ASP A 242 -12.60 -2.50 11.33
N PRO A 243 -12.36 -2.15 12.60
CA PRO A 243 -11.03 -2.30 13.22
C PRO A 243 -10.55 -3.75 13.27
N TYR A 244 -11.46 -4.72 13.16
CA TYR A 244 -11.12 -6.15 13.13
C TYR A 244 -10.88 -6.69 11.70
N ASN A 245 -11.12 -5.88 10.67
CA ASN A 245 -10.91 -6.24 9.26
C ASN A 245 -10.28 -5.08 8.48
N LEU A 246 -9.02 -4.76 8.78
CA LEU A 246 -8.30 -3.67 8.11
C LEU A 246 -7.95 -3.97 6.64
N GLU A 247 -8.02 -5.23 6.20
CA GLU A 247 -7.84 -5.57 4.79
C GLU A 247 -8.98 -5.02 3.92
N GLU A 248 -10.21 -5.01 4.44
CA GLU A 248 -11.32 -4.32 3.78
C GLU A 248 -11.08 -2.81 3.67
N LEU A 249 -10.47 -2.19 4.69
CA LEU A 249 -10.09 -0.78 4.61
C LEU A 249 -8.98 -0.57 3.58
N ARG A 250 -7.93 -1.40 3.57
CA ARG A 250 -6.85 -1.35 2.58
C ARG A 250 -7.40 -1.41 1.16
N ALA A 251 -8.39 -2.27 0.93
CA ALA A 251 -9.11 -2.41 -0.32
C ALA A 251 -9.83 -1.10 -0.74
N LYS A 252 -10.59 -0.51 0.20
CA LYS A 252 -11.28 0.77 -0.02
C LYS A 252 -10.29 1.91 -0.28
N LEU A 253 -9.18 1.96 0.46
CA LEU A 253 -8.11 2.93 0.25
C LEU A 253 -7.50 2.78 -1.15
N ALA A 254 -7.26 1.55 -1.62
CA ALA A 254 -6.75 1.34 -2.97
C ALA A 254 -7.67 1.85 -4.08
N ALA A 255 -8.98 1.84 -3.85
CA ALA A 255 -9.95 2.43 -4.76
C ALA A 255 -9.93 3.97 -4.73
N VAL A 256 -9.86 4.59 -3.55
CA VAL A 256 -10.05 6.05 -3.41
C VAL A 256 -8.77 6.86 -3.55
N MET A 257 -7.63 6.32 -3.14
CA MET A 257 -6.39 7.10 -2.99
C MET A 257 -5.86 7.69 -4.30
N PRO A 258 -5.97 7.04 -5.48
CA PRO A 258 -5.62 7.68 -6.75
C PRO A 258 -6.39 8.99 -6.97
N SER A 259 -7.71 8.96 -6.80
CA SER A 259 -8.57 10.14 -6.97
C SER A 259 -8.41 11.17 -5.84
N PHE A 260 -8.05 10.74 -4.62
CA PHE A 260 -7.74 11.66 -3.53
C PHE A 260 -6.46 12.45 -3.83
N ARG A 261 -5.44 11.77 -4.38
CA ARG A 261 -4.19 12.42 -4.83
C ARG A 261 -4.44 13.40 -5.98
N GLU A 262 -5.27 13.01 -6.94
CA GLU A 262 -5.67 13.92 -8.01
C GLU A 262 -6.44 15.14 -7.49
N TRP A 263 -7.28 14.98 -6.46
CA TRP A 263 -7.96 16.10 -5.81
C TRP A 263 -6.96 17.04 -5.12
N ILE A 264 -5.90 16.51 -4.52
CA ILE A 264 -4.81 17.32 -3.97
C ILE A 264 -4.14 18.15 -5.06
N GLU A 265 -3.80 17.51 -6.19
CA GLU A 265 -3.07 18.13 -7.29
C GLU A 265 -3.89 19.18 -8.03
N THR A 266 -5.12 18.83 -8.43
CA THR A 266 -5.93 19.63 -9.35
C THR A 266 -6.93 20.53 -8.64
N ARG A 267 -7.17 20.31 -7.34
CA ARG A 267 -8.29 20.87 -6.57
C ARG A 267 -9.69 20.54 -7.14
N ARG A 268 -9.78 19.60 -8.09
CA ARG A 268 -11.04 19.07 -8.63
C ARG A 268 -11.44 17.83 -7.83
N ARG A 269 -12.72 17.74 -7.48
CA ARG A 269 -13.20 16.77 -6.48
C ARG A 269 -14.22 15.76 -7.01
N GLN A 270 -14.73 15.98 -8.22
CA GLN A 270 -15.86 15.23 -8.78
C GLN A 270 -15.61 13.72 -8.80
N GLU A 271 -14.46 13.30 -9.33
CA GLU A 271 -14.11 11.88 -9.46
C GLU A 271 -13.96 11.19 -8.10
N PHE A 272 -13.32 11.87 -7.14
CA PHE A 272 -13.18 11.35 -5.77
C PHE A 272 -14.55 11.10 -5.11
N PHE A 273 -15.47 12.08 -5.19
CA PHE A 273 -16.81 11.93 -4.62
C PHE A 273 -17.65 10.87 -5.34
N GLU A 274 -17.46 10.69 -6.65
CA GLU A 274 -18.12 9.62 -7.40
C GLU A 274 -17.67 8.23 -6.94
N ILE A 275 -16.36 8.02 -6.75
CA ILE A 275 -15.81 6.76 -6.25
C ILE A 275 -16.33 6.47 -4.83
N ILE A 276 -16.33 7.47 -3.94
CA ILE A 276 -16.90 7.34 -2.59
C ILE A 276 -18.38 6.95 -2.67
N GLY A 277 -19.18 7.62 -3.52
CA GLY A 277 -20.59 7.29 -3.72
C GLY A 277 -20.80 5.85 -4.17
N ARG A 278 -19.98 5.36 -5.11
CA ARG A 278 -20.01 3.96 -5.56
C ARG A 278 -19.66 2.98 -4.44
N LEU A 279 -18.70 3.30 -3.57
CA LEU A 279 -18.35 2.46 -2.42
C LEU A 279 -19.49 2.38 -1.39
N ILE A 280 -20.20 3.49 -1.17
CA ILE A 280 -21.35 3.54 -0.24
C ILE A 280 -22.53 2.73 -0.79
N VAL A 281 -22.87 2.90 -2.07
CA VAL A 281 -24.05 2.27 -2.69
C VAL A 281 -23.81 0.82 -3.10
N GLY A 282 -22.61 0.49 -3.57
CA GLY A 282 -22.29 -0.81 -4.17
C GLY A 282 -21.81 -1.88 -3.19
N GLY A 283 -21.40 -1.51 -1.98
CA GLY A 283 -20.72 -2.45 -1.07
C GLY A 283 -19.52 -3.16 -1.74
N LEU A 284 -19.08 -4.28 -1.19
CA LEU A 284 -17.92 -5.09 -1.62
C LEU A 284 -17.85 -5.46 -3.13
N ALA A 285 -18.90 -5.24 -3.94
CA ALA A 285 -18.91 -5.54 -5.37
C ALA A 285 -17.85 -4.78 -6.18
N VAL A 286 -17.45 -3.58 -5.76
CA VAL A 286 -16.35 -2.81 -6.39
C VAL A 286 -14.98 -3.44 -6.10
N LEU A 287 -14.85 -4.16 -4.97
CA LEU A 287 -13.59 -4.78 -4.56
C LEU A 287 -13.24 -6.02 -5.38
N GLY A 288 -14.22 -6.71 -5.98
CA GLY A 288 -13.98 -7.85 -6.87
C GLY A 288 -13.31 -7.49 -8.21
N LEU A 289 -13.32 -6.21 -8.60
CA LEU A 289 -12.67 -5.70 -9.82
C LEU A 289 -11.25 -5.17 -9.59
N ILE A 290 -10.88 -4.91 -8.34
CA ILE A 290 -9.54 -4.46 -7.97
C ILE A 290 -8.79 -5.71 -7.51
N ALA A 291 -7.90 -6.24 -8.34
CA ALA A 291 -6.95 -7.24 -7.88
C ALA A 291 -6.13 -6.64 -6.73
N LEU A 292 -6.40 -7.08 -5.50
CA LEU A 292 -5.71 -6.62 -4.32
C LEU A 292 -4.52 -7.55 -4.04
N PRO A 293 -3.29 -7.07 -4.24
CA PRO A 293 -2.14 -7.78 -3.75
C PRO A 293 -2.09 -7.76 -2.22
N GLY A 294 -2.35 -8.93 -1.63
CA GLY A 294 -2.25 -9.16 -0.19
C GLY A 294 -0.81 -9.13 0.28
N ILE A 295 -0.49 -8.24 1.22
CA ILE A 295 0.81 -8.23 1.88
C ILE A 295 0.86 -9.40 2.87
N ILE A 296 1.55 -10.49 2.53
CA ILE A 296 1.94 -11.52 3.50
C ILE A 296 3.06 -10.93 4.38
N GLY A 297 2.66 -10.18 5.40
CA GLY A 297 3.58 -9.43 6.26
C GLY A 297 3.07 -9.13 7.66
N SER A 298 2.29 -10.02 8.29
CA SER A 298 2.04 -9.93 9.75
C SER A 298 1.83 -11.27 10.47
N VAL A 299 1.97 -12.42 9.79
CA VAL A 299 1.92 -13.75 10.43
C VAL A 299 3.25 -14.47 10.26
N LEU A 300 4.26 -14.03 10.99
CA LEU A 300 5.47 -14.81 11.27
C LEU A 300 6.03 -14.35 12.61
N GLY A 301 5.46 -14.90 13.68
CA GLY A 301 5.88 -14.58 15.05
C GLY A 301 4.97 -15.07 16.16
N SER A 302 4.20 -16.15 15.98
CA SER A 302 3.63 -16.89 17.12
C SER A 302 3.23 -18.30 16.69
N SER A 303 4.11 -19.26 16.94
CA SER A 303 3.73 -20.65 17.27
C SER A 303 4.99 -21.48 17.59
N LYS A 304 5.16 -21.75 18.90
CA LYS A 304 5.85 -22.90 19.54
C LYS A 304 7.38 -22.97 19.32
N LYS A 305 8.23 -22.93 20.35
CA LYS A 305 8.17 -23.50 21.71
C LYS A 305 8.54 -22.48 22.78
#